data_AF-A0A6I1NSB8-F1
#
_entry.id   AF-A0A6I1NSB8-F1
#
_cell.length_a   1.000
_cell.length_b   1.000
_cell.length_c   1.000
_cell.angle_alpha   90.00
_cell.angle_beta   90.00
_cell.angle_gamma   90.00
#
_symmetry.space_group_name_H-M   'P 1'
#
loop_
_entity.id
_entity.type
_entity.pdbx_description
1 polymer ?
#
loop_
_entity_poly.entity_id
_entity_poly.type
_entity_poly.pdbx_seq_one_letter_code
_entity_poly.pdbx_strand_id
1 'polypeptide(L)' 'MSKAPRIGMVSLGCPKAQSDSEQILTRLRAEGYEISSSYDGAD' A
#
# COMPACT_ATOMS: atom_id res chain seq x y z
N MET A 1 17.93 -5.84 12.80
CA MET A 1 16.49 -5.85 12.51
C MET A 1 16.32 -5.38 11.09
N SER A 2 15.86 -6.23 10.19
CA SER A 2 15.53 -5.85 8.81
C SER A 2 14.38 -4.85 8.87
N LYS A 3 14.52 -3.69 8.24
CA LYS A 3 13.45 -2.69 8.16
C LYS A 3 12.23 -3.32 7.48
N ALA A 4 11.03 -3.00 7.95
CA ALA A 4 9.82 -3.44 7.29
C ALA A 4 9.80 -2.87 5.84
N PRO A 5 9.54 -3.70 4.83
CA PRO A 5 9.45 -3.24 3.45
C PRO A 5 8.36 -2.18 3.31
N ARG A 6 8.60 -1.17 2.48
CA ARG A 6 7.75 0.01 2.38
C ARG A 6 7.10 0.09 1.01
N ILE A 7 5.78 0.08 0.96
CA ILE A 7 5.05 0.03 -0.31
C ILE A 7 4.31 1.33 -0.60
N GLY A 8 4.23 1.69 -1.88
CA GLY A 8 3.34 2.72 -2.39
C GLY A 8 2.23 2.11 -3.22
N MET A 9 1.03 2.71 -3.20
CA MET A 9 -0.10 2.28 -4.00
C MET A 9 -0.59 3.43 -4.91
N VAL A 10 -0.76 3.13 -6.19
CA VAL A 10 -1.31 4.07 -7.18
C VAL A 10 -2.56 3.45 -7.79
N SER A 11 -3.69 4.14 -7.66
CA SER A 11 -4.93 3.80 -8.37
C SER A 11 -4.98 4.53 -9.70
N LEU A 12 -5.30 3.83 -10.79
CA LEU A 12 -5.47 4.40 -12.13
C LEU A 12 -6.90 4.93 -12.39
N GLY A 13 -7.73 5.03 -11.34
CA GLY A 13 -9.04 5.70 -11.42
C GLY A 13 -10.23 4.82 -11.81
N CYS A 14 -10.16 3.49 -11.60
CA CYS A 14 -11.32 2.62 -11.77
C CYS A 14 -12.17 2.60 -10.48
N PRO A 15 -13.37 3.21 -10.44
CA PRO A 15 -14.19 3.27 -9.22
C PRO A 15 -14.59 1.89 -8.71
N LYS A 16 -14.68 0.88 -9.60
CA LYS A 16 -14.98 -0.51 -9.21
C LYS A 16 -13.89 -1.15 -8.34
N ALA A 17 -12.66 -0.64 -8.36
CA ALA A 17 -11.51 -1.20 -7.67
C ALA A 17 -11.10 -0.42 -6.41
N GLN A 18 -11.86 0.61 -6.02
CA GLN A 18 -11.53 1.44 -4.86
C GLN A 18 -11.59 0.64 -3.57
N SER A 19 -12.68 -0.12 -3.35
CA SER A 19 -12.84 -0.98 -2.18
C SER A 19 -11.77 -2.08 -2.14
N ASP A 20 -11.41 -2.67 -3.27
CA ASP A 20 -10.33 -3.68 -3.33
C ASP A 20 -8.99 -3.08 -2.91
N SER A 21 -8.73 -1.83 -3.32
CA SER A 21 -7.51 -1.11 -2.96
C SER A 21 -7.39 -0.89 -1.45
N GLU A 22 -8.49 -0.54 -0.78
CA GLU A 22 -8.53 -0.38 0.67
C GLU A 22 -8.32 -1.71 1.41
N GLN A 23 -8.88 -2.81 0.89
CA GLN A 23 -8.66 -4.15 1.45
C GLN A 23 -7.19 -4.58 1.33
N ILE A 24 -6.56 -4.35 0.18
CA ILE A 24 -5.13 -4.65 -0.06
C ILE A 24 -4.26 -3.89 0.96
N LEU A 25 -4.48 -2.57 1.12
CA LEU A 25 -3.71 -1.76 2.07
C LEU A 25 -3.90 -2.20 3.53
N THR A 26 -5.13 -2.58 3.89
CA THR A 26 -5.43 -3.09 5.23
C THR A 26 -4.67 -4.39 5.50
N ARG A 27 -4.66 -5.31 4.54
CA ARG A 27 -3.94 -6.58 4.67
C ARG A 27 -2.44 -6.40 4.80
N LEU A 28 -1.84 -5.54 3.97
CA LEU A 28 -0.40 -5.29 3.99
C LEU A 28 0.05 -4.64 5.31
N ARG A 29 -0.75 -3.74 5.88
CA ARG A 29 -0.48 -3.22 7.24
C ARG A 29 -0.51 -4.31 8.30
N ALA A 30 -1.47 -5.24 8.23
CA ALA A 30 -1.57 -6.35 9.18
C ALA A 30 -0.39 -7.33 9.08
N GLU A 31 0.23 -7.44 7.90
CA GLU A 31 1.43 -8.24 7.65
C GLU A 31 2.73 -7.51 8.05
N GLY A 32 2.63 -6.24 8.49
CA GLY A 32 3.76 -5.47 9.00
C GLY A 32 4.48 -4.62 7.95
N TYR A 33 3.90 -4.42 6.77
CA TYR A 33 4.44 -3.50 5.75
C TYR A 33 4.23 -2.04 6.16
N GLU A 34 5.20 -1.20 5.82
CA GLU A 34 5.06 0.26 5.93
C GLU A 34 4.38 0.82 4.68
N ILE A 35 3.48 1.79 4.83
CA ILE A 35 2.79 2.43 3.70
C ILE A 35 3.41 3.80 3.45
N SER A 36 3.95 3.99 2.25
CA SER A 36 4.42 5.29 1.78
C SER A 36 3.25 6.17 1.33
N SER A 37 3.30 7.46 1.67
CA SER A 37 2.37 8.49 1.20
C SER A 37 2.72 9.01 -0.20
N SER A 38 3.81 8.55 -0.81
CA SER A 38 4.28 8.99 -2.12
C SER A 38 4.97 7.86 -2.87
N TYR A 39 4.91 7.89 -4.21
CA TYR A 39 5.53 6.87 -5.05
C TYR A 39 7.05 6.75 -4.79
N ASP A 40 7.73 7.89 -4.69
CA ASP A 40 9.19 7.97 -4.47
C ASP A 40 9.63 7.42 -3.10
N GLY A 41 8.71 7.33 -2.14
CA GLY A 41 9.00 6.85 -0.79
C GLY A 41 8.83 5.35 -0.59
N ALA A 42 8.52 4.57 -1.63
CA ALA A 42 8.41 3.12 -1.58
C ALA A 42 9.79 2.45 -1.79
N ASP A 43 10.08 1.36 -1.07
CA ASP A 43 11.35 0.63 -1.03
C ASP A 43 11.14 -0.86 -0.68
#